data_AF-A0A7T5RVN4-F1
#
_entry.id   AF-A0A7T5RVN4-F1
#
_cell.length_a   1.000
_cell.length_b   1.000
_cell.length_c   1.000
_cell.angle_alpha   90.00
_cell.angle_beta   90.00
_cell.angle_gamma   90.00
#
_symmetry.space_group_name_H-M   'P 1'
#
loop_
_entity.id
_entity.type
_entity.pdbx_description
1 polymer ?
#
loop_
_entity_poly.entity_id
_entity_poly.type
_entity_poly.pdbx_seq_one_letter_code
_entity_poly.pdbx_strand_id
1 'polypeptide(L)'
;MGIFDRQRENKSGFTIIELLVVIGVIGILIGLVAVYYPNYQMRTRNSERKSDLSQLATALNGYALQKNNHVGPGSGCGFLGDGSGWLNLNNDNSGGWYPKSIPKCLQEAGLLKTEDDILDPTGCRSDTGGICGTYLTTPTTAYMKASCTKNGQPIVYVMAHLEGEPRKDAEVDALCDTNSIAWFNPTSQKWGTNYGMNYWVVVK
;
A
#
# COMPACT_ATOMS: atom_id res chain seq x y z
N MET A 1 32.49 -34.72 -65.01
CA MET A 1 33.25 -35.14 -63.82
C MET A 1 33.15 -34.02 -62.80
N GLY A 2 32.29 -34.18 -61.79
CA GLY A 2 32.08 -33.20 -60.73
C GLY A 2 31.68 -33.96 -59.48
N ILE A 3 32.67 -34.27 -58.65
CA ILE A 3 32.50 -34.99 -57.38
C ILE A 3 32.05 -33.94 -56.36
N PHE A 4 30.81 -34.02 -55.90
CA PHE A 4 30.35 -33.26 -54.74
C PHE A 4 30.81 -33.98 -53.48
N ASP A 5 31.90 -33.48 -52.89
CA ASP A 5 32.39 -33.90 -51.58
C ASP A 5 31.44 -33.38 -50.49
N ARG A 6 30.79 -34.31 -49.78
CA ARG A 6 29.79 -34.01 -48.74
C ARG A 6 30.54 -33.88 -47.41
N GLN A 7 30.89 -32.64 -47.05
CA GLN A 7 31.41 -32.28 -45.73
C GLN A 7 30.42 -32.78 -44.64
N ARG A 8 30.81 -33.81 -43.88
CA ARG A 8 30.06 -34.26 -42.70
C ARG A 8 30.34 -33.27 -41.57
N GLU A 9 29.37 -32.41 -41.27
CA GLU A 9 29.40 -31.65 -40.01
C GLU A 9 29.38 -32.64 -38.84
N ASN A 10 30.42 -32.61 -38.01
CA ASN A 10 30.47 -33.33 -36.74
C ASN A 10 29.40 -32.75 -35.81
N LYS A 11 28.20 -33.32 -35.83
CA LYS A 11 27.16 -33.03 -34.85
C LYS A 11 27.59 -33.66 -33.52
N SER A 12 28.25 -32.88 -32.66
CA SER A 12 28.49 -33.23 -31.26
C SER A 12 27.14 -33.27 -30.55
N GLY A 13 26.67 -34.46 -30.17
CA GLY A 13 25.51 -34.62 -29.32
C GLY A 13 25.85 -34.28 -27.86
N PHE A 14 24.92 -33.62 -27.17
CA PHE A 14 25.00 -33.44 -25.71
C PHE A 14 25.02 -34.80 -25.01
N THR A 15 25.86 -34.95 -24.01
CA THR A 15 25.89 -36.16 -23.18
C THR A 15 24.73 -36.15 -22.18
N ILE A 16 24.21 -37.32 -21.82
CA ILE A 16 23.16 -37.44 -20.79
C ILE A 16 23.66 -36.88 -19.45
N ILE A 17 24.95 -37.04 -19.15
CA ILE A 17 25.54 -36.54 -17.91
C ILE A 17 25.59 -35.01 -17.86
N GLU A 18 25.86 -34.34 -18.98
CA GLU A 18 25.77 -32.87 -19.04
C GLU A 18 24.37 -32.39 -18.72
N LEU A 19 23.33 -33.03 -19.29
CA LEU A 19 21.95 -32.67 -19.00
C LEU A 19 21.58 -32.94 -17.54
N LEU A 20 22.09 -34.04 -16.95
CA LEU A 20 21.84 -34.41 -15.55
C LEU A 20 22.46 -33.41 -14.57
N VAL A 21 23.69 -32.98 -14.81
CA VAL A 21 24.35 -31.97 -13.97
C VAL A 21 23.61 -30.62 -14.06
N VAL A 22 23.16 -30.23 -15.26
CA VAL A 22 22.44 -28.97 -15.47
C VAL A 22 21.12 -28.94 -14.67
N ILE A 23 20.30 -29.99 -14.76
CA ILE A 23 19.05 -30.04 -13.98
C ILE A 23 19.31 -30.10 -12.46
N GLY A 24 20.42 -30.73 -12.04
CA GLY A 24 20.86 -30.75 -10.65
C GLY A 24 21.20 -29.34 -10.13
N VAL A 25 21.97 -28.58 -10.89
CA VAL A 25 22.32 -27.19 -10.54
C VAL A 25 21.07 -26.29 -10.54
N ILE A 26 20.19 -26.42 -11.53
CA ILE A 26 18.92 -25.67 -11.58
C ILE A 26 18.06 -25.98 -10.35
N GLY A 27 17.97 -27.26 -9.94
CA GLY A 27 17.24 -27.67 -8.74
C GLY A 27 17.75 -27.01 -7.46
N ILE A 28 19.08 -26.94 -7.29
CA ILE A 28 19.71 -26.26 -6.14
C ILE A 28 19.39 -24.76 -6.16
N LEU A 29 19.51 -24.10 -7.31
CA LEU A 29 19.25 -22.67 -7.44
C LEU A 29 17.78 -22.33 -7.15
N ILE A 30 16.83 -23.11 -7.71
CA ILE A 30 15.39 -22.93 -7.44
C ILE A 30 15.10 -23.14 -5.95
N GLY A 31 15.72 -24.15 -5.32
CA GLY A 31 15.56 -24.42 -3.89
C GLY A 31 15.95 -23.23 -3.02
N LEU A 32 17.08 -22.58 -3.30
CA LEU A 32 17.51 -21.38 -2.58
C LEU A 32 16.55 -20.20 -2.81
N VAL A 33 16.20 -19.93 -4.07
CA VAL A 33 15.33 -18.80 -4.43
C VAL A 33 13.97 -18.93 -3.73
N ALA A 34 13.38 -20.13 -3.70
CA ALA A 34 12.07 -20.36 -3.09
C ALA A 34 12.00 -19.93 -1.61
N VAL A 35 13.09 -20.08 -0.85
CA VAL A 35 13.14 -19.72 0.57
C VAL A 35 13.31 -18.21 0.79
N TYR A 36 14.12 -17.55 -0.04
CA TYR A 36 14.45 -16.12 0.14
C TYR A 36 13.45 -15.17 -0.52
N TYR A 37 12.82 -15.59 -1.61
CA TYR A 37 11.97 -14.73 -2.44
C TYR A 37 10.81 -14.06 -1.69
N PRO A 38 10.09 -14.72 -0.76
CA PRO A 38 9.00 -14.07 -0.03
C PRO A 38 9.46 -12.88 0.81
N ASN A 39 10.62 -13.00 1.48
CA ASN A 39 11.20 -11.92 2.29
C ASN A 39 11.66 -10.73 1.44
N TYR A 40 12.18 -10.99 0.25
CA TYR A 40 12.56 -9.94 -0.69
C TYR A 40 11.33 -9.16 -1.18
N GLN A 41 10.29 -9.88 -1.59
CA GLN A 41 9.03 -9.27 -2.03
C GLN A 41 8.38 -8.41 -0.94
N MET A 42 8.36 -8.87 0.32
CA MET A 42 7.88 -8.06 1.45
C MET A 42 8.65 -6.75 1.62
N ARG A 43 9.99 -6.79 1.51
CA ARG A 43 10.83 -5.59 1.62
C ARG A 43 10.59 -4.61 0.49
N THR A 44 10.42 -5.09 -0.75
CA THR A 44 10.08 -4.25 -1.91
C THR A 44 8.74 -3.55 -1.69
N ARG A 45 7.69 -4.30 -1.32
CA ARG A 45 6.37 -3.70 -1.00
C ARG A 45 6.48 -2.68 0.11
N ASN A 46 7.20 -2.96 1.19
CA ASN A 46 7.39 -1.98 2.27
C ASN A 46 8.12 -0.71 1.83
N SER A 47 9.08 -0.83 0.91
CA SER A 47 9.78 0.33 0.33
C SER A 47 8.81 1.17 -0.51
N GLU A 48 7.97 0.52 -1.31
CA GLU A 48 6.91 1.18 -2.08
C GLU A 48 5.91 1.88 -1.17
N ARG A 49 5.39 1.22 -0.11
CA ARG A 49 4.49 1.83 0.88
C ARG A 49 5.04 3.10 1.51
N LYS A 50 6.33 3.11 1.86
CA LYS A 50 6.99 4.31 2.41
C LYS A 50 7.07 5.44 1.38
N SER A 51 7.39 5.09 0.13
CA SER A 51 7.39 6.03 -1.00
C SER A 51 5.99 6.60 -1.23
N ASP A 52 4.96 5.76 -1.25
CA ASP A 52 3.57 6.12 -1.46
C ASP A 52 3.05 7.09 -0.39
N LEU A 53 3.33 6.82 0.89
CA LEU A 53 2.95 7.76 1.95
C LEU A 53 3.67 9.11 1.84
N SER A 54 4.91 9.13 1.36
CA SER A 54 5.66 10.37 1.14
C SER A 54 5.11 11.17 -0.05
N GLN A 55 4.75 10.48 -1.14
CA GLN A 55 4.07 11.07 -2.30
C GLN A 55 2.68 11.59 -1.91
N LEU A 56 1.94 10.82 -1.09
CA LEU A 56 0.63 11.21 -0.58
C LEU A 56 0.72 12.46 0.30
N ALA A 57 1.69 12.54 1.20
CA ALA A 57 1.90 13.73 2.03
C ALA A 57 2.18 14.96 1.15
N THR A 58 2.99 14.80 0.09
CA THR A 58 3.28 15.87 -0.87
C THR A 58 2.01 16.31 -1.62
N ALA A 59 1.20 15.37 -2.08
CA ALA A 59 -0.07 15.66 -2.74
C ALA A 59 -1.06 16.35 -1.79
N LEU A 60 -1.17 15.92 -0.54
CA LEU A 60 -2.01 16.56 0.47
C LEU A 60 -1.59 18.00 0.76
N ASN A 61 -0.28 18.27 0.84
CA ASN A 61 0.25 19.63 0.98
C ASN A 61 -0.09 20.49 -0.25
N GLY A 62 0.06 19.92 -1.45
CA GLY A 62 -0.37 20.59 -2.68
C GLY A 62 -1.87 20.92 -2.68
N TYR A 63 -2.70 20.01 -2.18
CA TYR A 63 -4.15 20.23 -2.06
C TYR A 63 -4.47 21.35 -1.05
N ALA A 64 -3.73 21.41 0.07
CA ALA A 64 -3.88 22.48 1.04
C ALA A 64 -3.49 23.85 0.47
N LEU A 65 -2.46 23.94 -0.38
CA LEU A 65 -2.12 25.19 -1.07
C LEU A 65 -3.24 25.67 -2.00
N GLN A 66 -4.01 24.77 -2.59
CA GLN A 66 -5.10 25.12 -3.51
C GLN A 66 -6.44 25.37 -2.80
N LYS A 67 -6.71 24.66 -1.69
CA LYS A 67 -8.03 24.58 -1.07
C LYS A 67 -8.04 24.98 0.42
N ASN A 68 -6.91 25.41 0.98
CA ASN A 68 -6.73 25.70 2.42
C ASN A 68 -7.18 24.55 3.34
N ASN A 69 -7.06 23.31 2.87
CA ASN A 69 -7.48 22.12 3.59
C ASN A 69 -6.63 20.94 3.14
N HIS A 70 -6.16 20.05 4.02
CA HIS A 70 -5.40 18.84 3.66
C HIS A 70 -6.33 17.66 3.35
N VAL A 71 -7.35 17.89 2.52
CA VAL A 71 -8.45 16.94 2.32
C VAL A 71 -9.00 16.50 3.69
N GLY A 72 -9.29 17.43 4.59
CA GLY A 72 -9.78 17.20 5.96
C GLY A 72 -11.29 17.43 6.09
N PRO A 73 -11.79 17.79 7.29
CA PRO A 73 -13.21 18.03 7.54
C PRO A 73 -13.87 18.93 6.49
N GLY A 74 -15.04 18.53 5.99
CA GLY A 74 -15.79 19.25 4.97
C GLY A 74 -15.17 19.26 3.56
N SER A 75 -14.15 18.45 3.28
CA SER A 75 -13.56 18.34 1.94
C SER A 75 -14.47 17.64 0.93
N GLY A 76 -15.47 16.89 1.39
CA GLY A 76 -16.31 16.04 0.54
C GLY A 76 -15.63 14.73 0.12
N CYS A 77 -14.47 14.44 0.73
CA CYS A 77 -13.64 13.28 0.47
C CYS A 77 -13.50 12.46 1.74
N GLY A 78 -13.22 11.17 1.63
CA GLY A 78 -13.04 10.35 2.80
C GLY A 78 -14.37 9.95 3.46
N PHE A 79 -14.26 9.41 4.68
CA PHE A 79 -15.42 9.02 5.48
C PHE A 79 -16.25 10.26 5.84
N LEU A 80 -17.54 10.22 5.52
CA LEU A 80 -18.54 11.27 5.64
C LEU A 80 -18.14 12.61 5.01
N GLY A 81 -17.13 12.61 4.13
CA GLY A 81 -16.59 13.84 3.53
C GLY A 81 -15.59 14.59 4.40
N ASP A 82 -15.15 14.00 5.53
CA ASP A 82 -14.24 14.64 6.48
C ASP A 82 -12.77 14.27 6.32
N GLY A 83 -12.45 13.56 5.26
CA GLY A 83 -11.06 13.39 4.85
C GLY A 83 -10.27 12.36 5.63
N SER A 84 -10.94 11.56 6.45
CA SER A 84 -10.35 10.49 7.27
C SER A 84 -10.85 9.10 6.84
N GLY A 85 -10.15 8.05 7.23
CA GLY A 85 -10.49 6.65 6.95
C GLY A 85 -9.62 6.02 5.86
N TRP A 86 -10.19 5.04 5.14
CA TRP A 86 -9.52 4.27 4.08
C TRP A 86 -9.16 5.14 2.88
N LEU A 87 -7.90 5.13 2.47
CA LEU A 87 -7.46 5.98 1.36
C LEU A 87 -8.21 5.68 0.06
N ASN A 88 -8.20 4.41 -0.36
CA ASN A 88 -8.74 3.93 -1.64
C ASN A 88 -9.99 3.09 -1.41
N LEU A 89 -11.02 3.68 -0.78
CA LEU A 89 -12.32 3.03 -0.68
C LEU A 89 -13.04 3.08 -2.05
N ASN A 90 -13.41 1.92 -2.59
CA ASN A 90 -14.30 1.82 -3.74
C ASN A 90 -15.72 2.22 -3.31
N ASN A 91 -16.29 3.20 -3.99
CA ASN A 91 -17.53 3.88 -3.62
C ASN A 91 -18.77 3.33 -4.33
N ASP A 92 -18.79 2.05 -4.72
CA ASP A 92 -19.95 1.48 -5.42
C ASP A 92 -21.13 1.14 -4.50
N ASN A 93 -20.94 1.06 -3.17
CA ASN A 93 -22.01 0.67 -2.22
C ASN A 93 -21.96 1.33 -0.83
N SER A 94 -21.22 2.43 -0.62
CA SER A 94 -20.98 3.00 0.73
C SER A 94 -22.19 3.69 1.39
N GLY A 95 -23.42 3.54 0.88
CA GLY A 95 -24.61 4.19 1.43
C GLY A 95 -24.53 5.73 1.51
N GLY A 96 -23.64 6.34 0.73
CA GLY A 96 -23.35 7.77 0.78
C GLY A 96 -22.40 8.21 1.91
N TRP A 97 -21.93 7.30 2.77
CA TRP A 97 -21.01 7.62 3.88
C TRP A 97 -19.57 7.79 3.44
N TYR A 98 -19.25 7.50 2.19
CA TYR A 98 -17.95 7.75 1.61
C TYR A 98 -18.17 8.43 0.26
N PRO A 99 -18.43 9.75 0.24
CA PRO A 99 -18.87 10.42 -0.98
C PRO A 99 -17.84 10.30 -2.10
N LYS A 100 -16.55 10.33 -1.75
CA LYS A 100 -15.43 10.28 -2.69
C LYS A 100 -14.16 9.76 -1.99
N SER A 101 -13.36 8.95 -2.69
CA SER A 101 -12.06 8.51 -2.15
C SER A 101 -11.08 9.69 -2.05
N ILE A 102 -10.10 9.59 -1.15
CA ILE A 102 -9.12 10.67 -0.96
C ILE A 102 -8.24 10.85 -2.21
N PRO A 103 -7.68 9.80 -2.84
CA PRO A 103 -6.95 9.91 -4.10
C PRO A 103 -7.80 10.50 -5.23
N LYS A 104 -9.12 10.24 -5.25
CA LYS A 104 -10.00 10.86 -6.24
C LYS A 104 -10.04 12.37 -6.12
N CYS A 105 -10.09 12.90 -4.90
CA CYS A 105 -10.02 14.35 -4.69
C CYS A 105 -8.66 14.93 -5.08
N LEU A 106 -7.58 14.22 -4.81
CA LEU A 106 -6.24 14.63 -5.23
C LEU A 106 -6.10 14.60 -6.77
N GLN A 107 -6.69 13.59 -7.42
CA GLN A 107 -6.76 13.48 -8.87
C GLN A 107 -7.54 14.66 -9.48
N GLU A 108 -8.72 14.98 -8.95
CA GLU A 108 -9.53 16.11 -9.43
C GLU A 108 -8.87 17.47 -9.23
N ALA A 109 -8.00 17.59 -8.21
CA ALA A 109 -7.14 18.76 -8.01
C ALA A 109 -5.88 18.77 -8.89
N GLY A 110 -5.72 17.77 -9.77
CA GLY A 110 -4.57 17.65 -10.68
C GLY A 110 -3.26 17.28 -9.99
N LEU A 111 -3.32 16.78 -8.76
CA LEU A 111 -2.15 16.41 -7.95
C LEU A 111 -1.75 14.95 -8.14
N LEU A 112 -2.67 14.12 -8.62
CA LEU A 112 -2.45 12.78 -9.11
C LEU A 112 -2.98 12.68 -10.54
N LYS A 113 -2.37 11.84 -11.37
CA LYS A 113 -2.87 11.54 -12.73
C LYS A 113 -4.08 10.62 -12.65
N THR A 114 -3.97 9.59 -11.81
CA THR A 114 -5.04 8.62 -11.57
C THR A 114 -5.26 8.42 -10.07
N GLU A 115 -6.45 7.95 -9.70
CA GLU A 115 -6.77 7.58 -8.33
C GLU A 115 -5.97 6.35 -7.83
N ASP A 116 -5.35 5.60 -8.75
CA ASP A 116 -4.51 4.43 -8.46
C ASP A 116 -3.01 4.74 -8.46
N ASP A 117 -2.62 5.99 -8.70
CA ASP A 117 -1.20 6.40 -8.61
C ASP A 117 -0.62 6.14 -7.20
N ILE A 118 -1.48 6.11 -6.18
CA ILE A 118 -1.14 5.75 -4.81
C ILE A 118 -2.10 4.64 -4.37
N LEU A 119 -1.65 3.40 -4.52
CA LEU A 119 -2.37 2.18 -4.14
C LEU A 119 -1.38 1.20 -3.50
N ASP A 120 -1.82 0.46 -2.47
CA ASP A 120 -0.94 -0.53 -1.85
C ASP A 120 -0.42 -1.55 -2.89
N PRO A 121 0.87 -1.94 -2.85
CA PRO A 121 1.48 -2.88 -3.80
C PRO A 121 0.81 -4.25 -3.94
N THR A 122 -0.04 -4.63 -2.98
CA THR A 122 -0.88 -5.84 -3.10
C THR A 122 -2.07 -5.66 -4.04
N GLY A 123 -2.27 -4.45 -4.58
CA GLY A 123 -3.45 -4.07 -5.38
C GLY A 123 -4.70 -3.87 -4.53
N CYS A 124 -4.53 -3.75 -3.22
CA CYS A 124 -5.62 -3.70 -2.27
C CYS A 124 -6.48 -2.44 -2.41
N ARG A 125 -7.77 -2.61 -2.71
CA ARG A 125 -8.80 -1.58 -2.57
C ARG A 125 -9.77 -1.98 -1.47
N SER A 126 -10.03 -1.07 -0.53
CA SER A 126 -11.05 -1.33 0.50
C SER A 126 -12.42 -1.13 -0.14
N ASP A 127 -13.41 -1.95 0.19
CA ASP A 127 -14.80 -1.70 -0.19
C ASP A 127 -15.72 -1.87 1.03
N THR A 128 -17.02 -1.72 0.83
CA THR A 128 -18.00 -1.80 1.94
C THR A 128 -18.22 -3.26 2.42
N GLY A 129 -17.78 -4.26 1.65
CA GLY A 129 -17.93 -5.70 1.93
C GLY A 129 -16.65 -6.43 2.32
N GLY A 130 -15.49 -5.78 2.23
CA GLY A 130 -14.18 -6.35 2.51
C GLY A 130 -13.09 -5.28 2.61
N ILE A 131 -12.33 -5.37 3.70
CA ILE A 131 -11.00 -4.75 3.78
C ILE A 131 -10.01 -5.80 3.30
N CYS A 132 -8.90 -5.38 2.70
CA CYS A 132 -7.80 -6.30 2.39
C CYS A 132 -7.11 -6.73 3.69
N GLY A 133 -7.72 -7.71 4.35
CA GLY A 133 -7.47 -8.06 5.73
C GLY A 133 -8.79 -8.09 6.50
N THR A 134 -8.99 -9.09 7.32
CA THR A 134 -10.16 -9.21 8.20
C THR A 134 -9.93 -8.38 9.46
N TYR A 135 -10.89 -7.52 9.79
CA TYR A 135 -10.94 -6.81 11.08
C TYR A 135 -10.50 -7.76 12.20
N LEU A 136 -9.47 -7.38 12.96
CA LEU A 136 -8.93 -8.08 14.13
C LEU A 136 -8.05 -9.33 13.92
N THR A 137 -8.08 -10.05 12.79
CA THR A 137 -7.30 -11.31 12.65
C THR A 137 -6.15 -11.24 11.64
N THR A 138 -6.19 -10.34 10.67
CA THR A 138 -5.07 -10.09 9.76
C THR A 138 -4.84 -8.58 9.62
N PRO A 139 -3.59 -8.09 9.75
CA PRO A 139 -3.28 -6.69 9.48
C PRO A 139 -3.74 -6.29 8.09
N THR A 140 -4.35 -5.12 7.95
CA THR A 140 -4.75 -4.63 6.63
C THR A 140 -3.57 -4.03 5.89
N THR A 141 -3.51 -4.27 4.59
CA THR A 141 -2.52 -3.61 3.72
C THR A 141 -3.02 -2.29 3.16
N ALA A 142 -4.31 -1.95 3.33
CA ALA A 142 -4.86 -0.69 2.87
C ALA A 142 -4.28 0.52 3.62
N TYR A 143 -4.02 1.60 2.89
CA TYR A 143 -3.59 2.86 3.49
C TYR A 143 -4.75 3.57 4.20
N MET A 144 -4.41 4.32 5.25
CA MET A 144 -5.37 5.13 6.00
C MET A 144 -4.88 6.57 6.11
N LYS A 145 -5.83 7.50 6.22
CA LYS A 145 -5.57 8.90 6.55
C LYS A 145 -6.39 9.29 7.78
N ALA A 146 -5.82 10.14 8.61
CA ALA A 146 -6.53 10.76 9.73
C ALA A 146 -6.27 12.27 9.72
N SER A 147 -7.36 13.05 9.79
CA SER A 147 -7.33 14.47 10.11
C SER A 147 -7.87 14.65 11.52
N CYS A 148 -7.01 15.10 12.42
CA CYS A 148 -7.31 15.14 13.85
C CYS A 148 -6.59 16.29 14.54
N THR A 149 -6.64 16.33 15.87
CA THR A 149 -5.77 17.22 16.66
C THR A 149 -4.77 16.41 17.46
N LYS A 150 -3.59 16.98 17.70
CA LYS A 150 -2.62 16.48 18.65
C LYS A 150 -2.15 17.62 19.54
N ASN A 151 -2.34 17.50 20.85
CA ASN A 151 -2.15 18.58 21.82
C ASN A 151 -2.95 19.85 21.43
N GLY A 152 -4.16 19.67 20.90
CA GLY A 152 -5.04 20.78 20.48
C GLY A 152 -4.65 21.49 19.18
N GLN A 153 -3.61 21.03 18.47
CA GLN A 153 -3.23 21.56 17.16
C GLN A 153 -3.71 20.64 16.03
N PRO A 154 -4.23 21.18 14.92
CA PRO A 154 -4.65 20.35 13.79
C PRO A 154 -3.44 19.65 13.17
N ILE A 155 -3.58 18.36 12.90
CA ILE A 155 -2.54 17.52 12.33
C ILE A 155 -3.15 16.48 11.41
N VAL A 156 -2.39 16.09 10.38
CA VAL A 156 -2.80 15.06 9.45
C VAL A 156 -1.76 13.95 9.42
N TYR A 157 -2.24 12.73 9.57
CA TYR A 157 -1.43 11.52 9.49
C TYR A 157 -1.88 10.68 8.30
N VAL A 158 -0.91 10.09 7.61
CA VAL A 158 -1.14 9.01 6.66
C VAL A 158 -0.41 7.77 7.16
N MET A 159 -1.03 6.61 7.05
CA MET A 159 -0.63 5.39 7.75
C MET A 159 -0.66 4.18 6.82
N ALA A 160 0.25 3.24 7.08
CA ALA A 160 0.32 1.96 6.40
C ALA A 160 0.75 0.84 7.37
N HIS A 161 0.47 -0.39 6.96
CA HIS A 161 1.06 -1.59 7.56
C HIS A 161 2.29 -2.01 6.75
N LEU A 162 3.44 -2.08 7.41
CA LEU A 162 4.66 -2.66 6.87
C LEU A 162 4.77 -4.12 7.31
N GLU A 163 4.87 -5.01 6.33
CA GLU A 163 4.94 -6.46 6.54
C GLU A 163 6.25 -6.87 7.21
N GLY A 164 6.16 -7.73 8.23
CA GLY A 164 7.33 -8.21 8.95
C GLY A 164 7.98 -7.19 9.90
N GLU A 165 7.45 -5.96 9.96
CA GLU A 165 7.87 -4.96 10.95
C GLU A 165 7.11 -5.16 12.27
N PRO A 166 7.74 -4.86 13.43
CA PRO A 166 7.08 -4.96 14.73
C PRO A 166 5.80 -4.13 14.79
N ARG A 167 4.79 -4.64 15.52
CA ARG A 167 3.56 -3.87 15.81
C ARG A 167 3.90 -2.70 16.74
N LYS A 168 3.34 -1.53 16.43
CA LYS A 168 3.51 -0.28 17.19
C LYS A 168 2.17 0.25 17.69
N ASP A 169 1.32 -0.66 18.14
CA ASP A 169 -0.10 -0.37 18.28
C ASP A 169 -0.39 0.80 19.23
N ALA A 170 0.28 0.81 20.39
CA ALA A 170 0.12 1.88 21.37
C ALA A 170 0.59 3.25 20.87
N GLU A 171 1.63 3.30 20.04
CA GLU A 171 2.12 4.56 19.45
C GLU A 171 1.14 5.09 18.41
N VAL A 172 0.68 4.21 17.52
CA VAL A 172 -0.25 4.56 16.44
C VAL A 172 -1.62 4.95 17.00
N ASP A 173 -2.10 4.22 18.01
CA ASP A 173 -3.38 4.50 18.68
C ASP A 173 -3.33 5.80 19.51
N ALA A 174 -2.13 6.29 19.82
CA ALA A 174 -1.92 7.54 20.54
C ALA A 174 -1.61 8.74 19.63
N LEU A 175 -1.67 8.61 18.29
CA LEU A 175 -1.31 9.69 17.37
C LEU A 175 -2.23 10.92 17.48
N CYS A 176 -3.51 10.71 17.75
CA CYS A 176 -4.51 11.76 17.86
C CYS A 176 -4.99 11.95 19.30
N ASP A 177 -5.46 13.16 19.62
CA ASP A 177 -6.15 13.43 20.88
C ASP A 177 -7.51 12.70 20.88
N THR A 178 -7.97 12.30 22.06
CA THR A 178 -9.28 11.69 22.25
C THR A 178 -10.38 12.61 21.67
N ASN A 179 -11.32 12.03 20.92
CA ASN A 179 -12.45 12.74 20.28
C ASN A 179 -12.06 13.77 19.20
N SER A 180 -10.81 13.79 18.74
CA SER A 180 -10.37 14.80 17.77
C SER A 180 -10.64 14.46 16.31
N ILE A 181 -11.23 13.30 16.03
CA ILE A 181 -11.62 12.89 14.68
C ILE A 181 -13.13 12.97 14.58
N ALA A 182 -13.60 13.71 13.59
CA ALA A 182 -15.02 13.84 13.31
C ALA A 182 -15.62 12.48 12.93
N TRP A 183 -16.69 12.07 13.65
CA TRP A 183 -17.55 10.90 13.39
C TRP A 183 -16.92 9.51 13.43
N PHE A 184 -15.59 9.41 13.50
CA PHE A 184 -14.92 8.18 13.91
C PHE A 184 -15.14 8.05 15.42
N ASN A 185 -15.99 7.10 15.84
CA ASN A 185 -16.42 6.91 17.22
C ASN A 185 -15.27 7.17 18.21
N PRO A 186 -15.46 7.97 19.27
CA PRO A 186 -14.43 8.36 20.24
C PRO A 186 -13.66 7.20 20.93
N THR A 187 -14.12 5.95 20.77
CA THR A 187 -13.45 4.72 21.25
C THR A 187 -12.66 3.94 20.17
N SER A 188 -12.60 4.45 18.93
CA SER A 188 -12.20 3.67 17.74
C SER A 188 -10.91 4.10 17.04
N GLN A 189 -10.14 5.05 17.59
CA GLN A 189 -8.79 5.43 17.10
C GLN A 189 -7.73 4.37 17.42
N LYS A 190 -8.07 3.11 17.14
CA LYS A 190 -7.27 1.92 17.41
C LYS A 190 -6.67 1.40 16.11
N TRP A 191 -5.98 2.25 15.35
CA TRP A 191 -5.49 1.85 14.03
C TRP A 191 -4.37 0.83 14.08
N GLY A 192 -3.51 0.95 15.09
CA GLY A 192 -2.57 -0.09 15.43
C GLY A 192 -3.29 -1.34 15.88
N THR A 193 -4.08 -1.27 16.95
CA THR A 193 -4.73 -2.46 17.52
C THR A 193 -5.67 -3.18 16.55
N ASN A 194 -6.58 -2.47 15.89
CA ASN A 194 -7.65 -3.06 15.07
C ASN A 194 -7.23 -3.34 13.62
N TYR A 195 -6.32 -2.53 13.06
CA TYR A 195 -5.94 -2.61 11.64
C TYR A 195 -4.48 -2.99 11.43
N GLY A 196 -3.66 -3.01 12.48
CA GLY A 196 -2.25 -3.37 12.41
C GLY A 196 -1.37 -2.29 11.79
N MET A 197 -1.84 -1.05 11.68
CA MET A 197 -1.01 0.06 11.22
C MET A 197 0.24 0.18 12.11
N ASN A 198 1.42 0.28 11.51
CA ASN A 198 2.69 0.33 12.25
C ASN A 198 3.69 1.36 11.68
N TYR A 199 3.29 2.09 10.63
CA TYR A 199 4.07 3.15 10.03
C TYR A 199 3.17 4.34 9.69
N TRP A 200 3.66 5.55 9.94
CA TRP A 200 2.93 6.77 9.66
C TRP A 200 3.86 7.88 9.20
N VAL A 201 3.31 8.81 8.42
CA VAL A 201 3.95 10.05 8.01
C VAL A 201 3.07 11.22 8.44
N VAL A 202 3.72 12.24 9.02
CA VAL A 202 3.05 13.50 9.37
C VAL A 202 3.04 14.40 8.14
N VAL A 203 1.85 14.87 7.80
CA VAL A 203 1.62 15.86 6.76
C VAL A 203 1.72 17.24 7.41
N LYS A 204 2.67 18.05 6.94
CA LYS A 204 3.06 19.33 7.53
C LYS A 204 2.41 20.51 6.82
#